data_AF-A0A9E0B4H3-F1
#
_entry.id   AF-A0A9E0B4H3-F1
#
_cell.length_a   1.000
_cell.length_b   1.000
_cell.length_c   1.000
_cell.angle_alpha   90.00
_cell.angle_beta   90.00
_cell.angle_gamma   90.00
#
_symmetry.space_group_name_H-M   'P 1'
#
loop_
_entity.id
_entity.type
_entity.pdbx_description
1 polymer ?
#
loop_
_entity_poly.entity_id
_entity_poly.type
_entity_poly.pdbx_seq_one_letter_code
_entity_poly.pdbx_strand_id
1 'polypeptide(L)'
;MNKNTVIVLLRTNDGKFVLKPFAMNKFLLPIFGVIMYSFSGLFIGLLIGLILDIRFISKPENKKNKQTLENEIRLQSLMLAVYIMQVCETFRFISLDEILKRLGKILGTDFIQPRRLFIQELSRQKIQVTPICLHLVQILSLEKRTKLLADISGIAVYKNISPQKLSHAMHTIGLRLELSTAAINAMISEVFVEEDGLKIYFDVLGISPLSNFRDTKKAYLTLVKKYHPDMAIHHSFTDQKILSDKFRKTKEAYVIISKAKGWK
;
A
#
# COMPACT_ATOMS: atom_id res chain seq x y z
N MET A 1 14.56 -47.34 21.58
CA MET A 1 13.73 -46.71 22.64
C MET A 1 13.49 -45.25 22.29
N ASN A 2 12.24 -44.81 22.36
CA ASN A 2 11.70 -43.60 21.74
C ASN A 2 12.26 -42.33 22.39
N LYS A 3 13.04 -41.51 21.65
CA LYS A 3 13.88 -40.39 22.17
C LYS A 3 13.14 -39.07 22.45
N ASN A 4 11.81 -39.04 22.47
CA ASN A 4 11.04 -37.80 22.63
C ASN A 4 10.05 -37.84 23.80
N THR A 5 10.43 -38.43 24.93
CA THR A 5 9.67 -38.24 26.17
C THR A 5 9.93 -36.83 26.69
N VAL A 6 8.87 -36.04 26.76
CA VAL A 6 8.92 -34.60 26.98
C VAL A 6 7.90 -34.31 28.09
N ILE A 7 8.39 -33.96 29.28
CA ILE A 7 7.56 -33.77 30.47
C ILE A 7 7.18 -32.29 30.56
N VAL A 8 5.89 -31.98 30.47
CA VAL A 8 5.41 -30.60 30.61
C VAL A 8 5.35 -30.26 32.10
N LEU A 9 6.14 -29.28 32.52
CA LEU A 9 6.19 -28.84 33.91
C LEU A 9 5.09 -27.84 34.21
N LEU A 10 4.94 -26.83 33.34
CA LEU A 10 3.98 -25.74 33.51
C LEU A 10 3.41 -25.31 32.16
N ARG A 11 2.13 -24.97 32.14
CA ARG A 11 1.41 -24.47 30.96
C ARG A 11 0.99 -23.04 31.25
N THR A 12 1.50 -22.09 30.48
CA THR A 12 1.14 -20.67 30.55
C THR A 12 0.33 -20.27 29.31
N ASN A 13 -0.24 -19.06 29.30
CA ASN A 13 -0.95 -18.55 28.11
C ASN A 13 0.00 -18.37 26.91
N ASP A 14 1.27 -18.06 27.18
CA ASP A 14 2.28 -17.73 26.16
C ASP A 14 3.10 -18.95 25.70
N GLY A 15 3.03 -20.08 26.41
CA GLY A 15 3.80 -21.27 26.05
C GLY A 15 3.75 -22.39 27.08
N LYS A 16 4.70 -23.32 26.96
CA LYS A 16 4.87 -24.41 27.93
C LYS A 16 6.32 -24.48 28.37
N PHE A 17 6.54 -24.64 29.67
CA PHE A 17 7.82 -25.06 30.21
C PHE A 17 7.89 -26.57 30.18
N VAL A 18 8.96 -27.07 29.59
CA VAL A 18 9.07 -28.47 29.25
C VAL A 18 10.45 -28.98 29.60
N LEU A 19 10.49 -30.13 30.27
CA LEU A 19 11.69 -30.81 30.72
C LEU A 19 11.95 -32.02 29.81
N LYS A 20 13.19 -32.12 29.31
CA LYS A 20 13.66 -33.30 28.57
C LYS A 20 14.52 -34.17 29.51
N PRO A 21 13.96 -35.23 30.11
CA PRO A 21 14.65 -35.98 31.16
C PRO A 21 15.88 -36.78 30.72
N PHE A 22 16.12 -36.93 29.40
CA PHE A 22 17.15 -37.82 28.82
C PHE A 22 18.03 -37.13 27.76
N ALA A 23 18.37 -35.85 27.93
CA ALA A 23 19.31 -35.17 27.03
C ALA A 23 20.78 -35.54 27.35
N MET A 24 21.67 -35.54 26.33
CA MET A 24 23.05 -36.05 26.46
C MET A 24 23.93 -35.24 27.44
N ASN A 25 23.62 -33.97 27.61
CA ASN A 25 24.20 -33.06 28.59
C ASN A 25 24.04 -33.53 30.05
N LYS A 26 23.00 -34.30 30.36
CA LYS A 26 22.75 -34.84 31.71
C LYS A 26 23.80 -35.85 32.18
N PHE A 27 24.50 -36.50 31.25
CA PHE A 27 25.58 -37.43 31.59
C PHE A 27 26.95 -36.77 31.45
N LEU A 28 27.14 -35.87 30.48
CA LEU A 28 28.41 -35.18 30.25
C LEU A 28 28.79 -34.20 31.37
N LEU A 29 27.84 -33.41 31.89
CA LEU A 29 28.13 -32.37 32.88
C LEU A 29 28.48 -32.93 34.28
N PRO A 30 27.82 -33.98 34.80
CA PRO A 30 28.25 -34.63 36.04
C PRO A 30 29.62 -35.31 35.91
N ILE A 31 29.90 -35.96 34.78
CA ILE A 31 31.21 -36.59 34.52
C ILE A 31 32.31 -35.52 34.51
N PHE A 32 32.07 -34.40 33.82
CA PHE A 32 32.99 -33.26 33.81
C PHE A 32 33.18 -32.65 35.20
N GLY A 33 32.11 -32.53 35.98
CA GLY A 33 32.16 -32.09 37.37
C GLY A 33 33.00 -33.00 38.26
N VAL A 34 32.90 -34.32 38.09
CA VAL A 34 33.72 -35.31 38.81
C VAL A 34 35.20 -35.18 38.46
N ILE A 35 35.53 -34.94 37.19
CA ILE A 35 36.91 -34.76 36.74
C ILE A 35 37.55 -33.52 37.40
N MET A 36 36.79 -32.43 37.56
CA MET A 36 37.31 -31.17 38.11
C MET A 36 37.32 -31.11 39.63
N TYR A 37 36.31 -31.67 40.30
CA TYR A 37 36.07 -31.47 41.74
C TYR A 37 35.82 -32.77 42.52
N SER A 38 36.16 -33.95 41.97
CA SER A 38 35.92 -35.26 42.60
C SER A 38 34.42 -35.50 42.92
N PHE A 39 34.08 -36.31 43.93
CA PHE A 39 32.71 -36.77 44.17
C PHE A 39 31.69 -35.65 44.42
N SER A 40 32.11 -34.52 45.01
CA SER A 40 31.24 -33.35 45.21
C SER A 40 30.85 -32.66 43.90
N GLY A 41 31.71 -32.72 42.88
CA GLY A 41 31.45 -32.19 41.54
C GLY A 41 30.33 -32.91 40.78
N LEU A 42 30.03 -34.18 41.15
CA LEU A 42 28.90 -34.94 40.59
C LEU A 42 27.56 -34.24 40.86
N PHE A 43 27.32 -33.84 42.11
CA PHE A 43 26.06 -33.23 42.53
C PHE A 43 25.87 -31.84 41.92
N ILE A 44 26.96 -31.07 41.83
CA ILE A 44 26.98 -29.73 41.25
C ILE A 44 26.73 -29.82 39.74
N GLY A 45 27.40 -30.74 39.04
CA GLY A 45 27.18 -30.98 37.61
C GLY A 45 25.77 -31.48 37.30
N LEU A 46 25.17 -32.29 38.19
CA LEU A 46 23.80 -32.76 38.06
C LEU A 46 22.77 -31.64 38.25
N LEU A 47 22.96 -30.77 39.24
CA LEU A 47 22.08 -29.60 39.45
C LEU A 47 22.12 -28.63 38.26
N ILE A 48 23.32 -28.33 37.75
CA ILE A 48 23.49 -27.44 36.59
C ILE A 48 22.86 -28.08 35.34
N GLY A 49 23.06 -29.39 35.14
CA GLY A 49 22.44 -30.13 34.04
C GLY A 49 20.91 -30.06 34.06
N LEU A 50 20.29 -30.18 35.24
CA LEU A 50 18.83 -30.09 35.39
C LEU A 50 18.28 -28.71 35.05
N ILE A 51 18.99 -27.64 35.44
CA ILE A 51 18.58 -26.26 35.14
C ILE A 51 18.64 -25.99 33.62
N LEU A 52 19.68 -26.48 32.94
CA LEU A 52 19.86 -26.31 31.49
C LEU A 52 18.87 -27.12 30.64
N ASP A 53 18.24 -28.16 31.22
CA ASP A 53 17.24 -28.99 30.54
C ASP A 53 15.82 -28.38 30.55
N ILE A 54 15.61 -27.29 31.31
CA ILE A 54 14.36 -26.55 31.29
C ILE A 54 14.34 -25.67 30.04
N ARG A 55 13.44 -25.98 29.10
CA ARG A 55 13.23 -25.15 27.91
C ARG A 55 11.82 -24.62 27.87
N PHE A 56 11.70 -23.35 27.54
CA PHE A 56 10.41 -22.74 27.20
C PHE A 56 10.11 -23.00 25.73
N ILE A 57 8.99 -23.67 25.45
CA ILE A 57 8.48 -23.88 24.11
C ILE A 57 7.32 -22.89 23.93
N SER A 58 7.56 -21.82 23.18
CA SER A 58 6.52 -20.88 22.78
C SER A 58 5.49 -21.59 21.91
N LYS A 59 4.21 -21.30 22.13
CA LYS A 59 3.12 -21.88 21.32
C LYS A 59 3.28 -21.38 19.87
N PRO A 60 3.16 -22.24 18.83
CA PRO A 60 3.20 -21.76 17.46
C PRO A 60 2.04 -20.78 17.23
N GLU A 61 2.40 -19.53 16.95
CA GLU A 61 1.53 -18.37 16.86
C GLU A 61 0.81 -18.36 15.50
N ASN A 62 -0.15 -19.26 15.28
CA ASN A 62 -0.69 -19.47 13.93
C ASN A 62 -2.22 -19.41 13.86
N LYS A 63 -2.70 -18.52 12.97
CA LYS A 63 -4.08 -18.13 12.59
C LYS A 63 -4.74 -16.95 13.34
N LYS A 64 -4.88 -16.97 14.67
CA LYS A 64 -5.60 -15.87 15.37
C LYS A 64 -4.89 -14.51 15.24
N ASN A 65 -3.58 -14.44 15.45
CA ASN A 65 -2.83 -13.17 15.33
C ASN A 65 -2.74 -12.65 13.90
N LYS A 66 -2.64 -13.54 12.90
CA LYS A 66 -2.64 -13.12 11.49
C LYS A 66 -3.96 -12.47 11.09
N GLN A 67 -5.09 -13.04 11.52
CA GLN A 67 -6.41 -12.47 11.25
C GLN A 67 -6.63 -11.13 11.96
N THR A 68 -6.14 -10.99 13.20
CA THR A 68 -6.17 -9.71 13.94
C THR A 68 -5.35 -8.65 13.22
N LEU A 69 -4.13 -8.98 12.80
CA LEU A 69 -3.24 -8.06 12.07
C LEU A 69 -3.85 -7.63 10.73
N GLU A 70 -4.42 -8.55 9.96
CA GLU A 70 -5.09 -8.24 8.70
C GLU A 70 -6.28 -7.29 8.91
N ASN A 71 -7.09 -7.51 9.95
CA ASN A 71 -8.21 -6.63 10.28
C ASN A 71 -7.74 -5.24 10.74
N GLU A 72 -6.63 -5.16 11.46
CA GLU A 72 -6.02 -3.90 11.87
C GLU A 72 -5.51 -3.09 10.67
N ILE A 73 -4.80 -3.74 9.74
CA ILE A 73 -4.37 -3.11 8.48
C ILE A 73 -5.57 -2.59 7.69
N ARG A 74 -6.66 -3.38 7.58
CA ARG A 74 -7.89 -2.94 6.89
C ARG A 74 -8.54 -1.75 7.57
N LEU A 75 -8.56 -1.72 8.91
CA LEU A 75 -9.12 -0.60 9.67
C LEU A 75 -8.31 0.68 9.45
N GLN A 76 -6.99 0.57 9.48
CA GLN A 76 -6.08 1.70 9.21
C GLN A 76 -6.20 2.19 7.77
N SER A 77 -6.31 1.27 6.81
CA SER A 77 -6.58 1.59 5.40
C SER A 77 -7.92 2.31 5.22
N LEU A 78 -8.96 1.86 5.94
CA LEU A 78 -10.27 2.51 5.97
C LEU A 78 -10.17 3.96 6.48
N MET A 79 -9.46 4.17 7.59
CA MET A 79 -9.27 5.52 8.16
C MET A 79 -8.54 6.44 7.18
N LEU A 80 -7.49 5.95 6.51
CA LEU A 80 -6.79 6.73 5.48
C LEU A 80 -7.68 7.03 4.27
N ALA A 81 -8.50 6.08 3.83
CA ALA A 81 -9.46 6.30 2.76
C ALA A 81 -10.49 7.39 3.14
N VAL A 82 -11.05 7.31 4.34
CA VAL A 82 -11.99 8.35 4.84
C VAL A 82 -11.29 9.71 4.92
N TYR A 83 -10.03 9.77 5.35
CA TYR A 83 -9.27 11.02 5.34
C TYR A 83 -9.15 11.64 3.94
N ILE A 84 -8.80 10.84 2.91
CA ILE A 84 -8.74 11.34 1.53
C ILE A 84 -10.10 11.88 1.09
N MET A 85 -11.18 11.15 1.41
CA MET A 85 -12.55 11.56 1.08
C MET A 85 -12.98 12.84 1.82
N GLN A 86 -12.52 13.07 3.06
CA GLN A 86 -12.74 14.32 3.78
C GLN A 86 -12.03 15.48 3.09
N VAL A 87 -10.74 15.32 2.75
CA VAL A 87 -9.96 16.35 2.05
C VAL A 87 -10.56 16.67 0.69
N CYS A 88 -11.08 15.67 -0.02
CA CYS A 88 -11.72 15.82 -1.33
C CYS A 88 -13.19 16.26 -1.26
N GLU A 89 -13.75 16.45 -0.05
CA GLU A 89 -15.17 16.78 0.17
C GLU A 89 -16.15 15.78 -0.46
N THR A 90 -15.73 14.52 -0.63
CA THR A 90 -16.50 13.49 -1.33
C THR A 90 -17.87 13.22 -0.66
N PHE A 91 -17.93 13.30 0.66
CA PHE A 91 -19.15 13.13 1.46
C PHE A 91 -20.25 14.17 1.16
N ARG A 92 -19.92 15.29 0.50
CA ARG A 92 -20.90 16.30 0.07
C ARG A 92 -21.63 15.91 -1.22
N PHE A 93 -21.01 15.07 -2.04
CA PHE A 93 -21.48 14.75 -3.39
C PHE A 93 -21.92 13.29 -3.56
N ILE A 94 -21.47 12.40 -2.68
CA ILE A 94 -21.73 10.96 -2.75
C ILE A 94 -22.50 10.51 -1.51
N SER A 95 -23.55 9.70 -1.70
CA SER A 95 -24.29 9.10 -0.59
C SER A 95 -23.45 8.09 0.18
N LEU A 96 -23.73 7.93 1.47
CA LEU A 96 -23.03 6.96 2.31
C LEU A 96 -23.11 5.53 1.74
N ASP A 97 -24.22 5.16 1.10
CA ASP A 97 -24.39 3.83 0.49
C ASP A 97 -23.42 3.59 -0.68
N GLU A 98 -23.21 4.59 -1.52
CA GLU A 98 -22.25 4.50 -2.63
C GLU A 98 -20.80 4.52 -2.09
N ILE A 99 -20.53 5.27 -1.02
CA ILE A 99 -19.24 5.23 -0.33
C ILE A 99 -18.95 3.84 0.24
N LEU A 100 -19.92 3.21 0.90
CA LEU A 100 -19.80 1.84 1.43
C LEU A 100 -19.56 0.84 0.30
N LYS A 101 -20.26 0.98 -0.82
CA LYS A 101 -20.06 0.12 -2.00
C LYS A 101 -18.65 0.24 -2.56
N ARG A 102 -18.12 1.46 -2.67
CA ARG A 102 -16.75 1.72 -3.14
C ARG A 102 -15.70 1.16 -2.19
N LEU A 103 -15.82 1.46 -0.90
CA LEU A 103 -14.95 0.90 0.14
C LEU A 103 -15.01 -0.64 0.16
N GLY A 104 -16.21 -1.20 -0.01
CA GLY A 104 -16.43 -2.65 -0.04
C GLY A 104 -15.72 -3.37 -1.19
N LYS A 105 -15.54 -2.72 -2.35
CA LYS A 105 -14.77 -3.28 -3.47
C LYS A 105 -13.30 -3.51 -3.13
N ILE A 106 -12.74 -2.70 -2.23
CA ILE A 106 -11.31 -2.71 -1.91
C ILE A 106 -11.05 -3.47 -0.61
N LEU A 107 -11.85 -3.21 0.42
CA LEU A 107 -11.63 -3.72 1.78
C LEU A 107 -12.51 -4.93 2.11
N GLY A 108 -13.46 -5.27 1.24
CA GLY A 108 -14.44 -6.34 1.40
C GLY A 108 -15.77 -5.84 1.96
N THR A 109 -16.88 -6.26 1.36
CA THR A 109 -18.24 -5.87 1.78
C THR A 109 -18.53 -6.30 3.21
N ASP A 110 -18.12 -7.51 3.60
CA ASP A 110 -18.35 -8.05 4.95
C ASP A 110 -17.57 -7.28 6.02
N PHE A 111 -16.46 -6.65 5.63
CA PHE A 111 -15.70 -5.77 6.51
C PHE A 111 -16.37 -4.38 6.61
N ILE A 112 -16.88 -3.85 5.51
CA ILE A 112 -17.37 -2.46 5.46
C ILE A 112 -18.80 -2.32 5.97
N GLN A 113 -19.70 -3.25 5.65
CA GLN A 113 -21.12 -3.11 5.99
C GLN A 113 -21.38 -2.97 7.50
N PRO A 114 -20.76 -3.77 8.40
CA PRO A 114 -20.95 -3.61 9.84
C PRO A 114 -20.40 -2.29 10.39
N ARG A 115 -19.55 -1.59 9.62
CA ARG A 115 -18.83 -0.38 10.03
C ARG A 115 -19.46 0.90 9.50
N ARG A 116 -20.70 0.86 8.99
CA ARG A 116 -21.43 2.04 8.49
C ARG A 116 -21.39 3.22 9.46
N LEU A 117 -21.82 3.00 10.71
CA LEU A 117 -21.86 4.06 11.73
C LEU A 117 -20.47 4.60 12.03
N PHE A 118 -19.47 3.72 12.10
CA PHE A 118 -18.08 4.11 12.31
C PHE A 118 -17.56 5.01 11.17
N ILE A 119 -17.87 4.68 9.91
CA ILE A 119 -17.48 5.48 8.74
C ILE A 119 -18.16 6.86 8.77
N GLN A 120 -19.44 6.91 9.15
CA GLN A 120 -20.19 8.15 9.29
C GLN A 120 -19.65 9.05 10.41
N GLU A 121 -19.23 8.47 11.53
CA GLU A 121 -18.61 9.23 12.62
C GLU A 121 -17.20 9.69 12.23
N LEU A 122 -16.39 8.81 11.61
CA LEU A 122 -15.07 9.17 11.09
C LEU A 122 -15.14 10.34 10.10
N SER A 123 -16.16 10.41 9.24
CA SER A 123 -16.29 11.49 8.27
C SER A 123 -16.47 12.87 8.92
N ARG A 124 -16.83 12.93 10.21
CA ARG A 124 -17.00 14.17 10.98
C ARG A 124 -15.83 14.48 11.91
N GLN A 125 -14.92 13.54 12.10
CA GLN A 125 -13.81 13.66 13.05
C GLN A 125 -12.49 13.98 12.35
N LYS A 126 -11.56 14.60 13.08
CA LYS A 126 -10.19 14.82 12.58
C LYS A 126 -9.39 13.53 12.69
N ILE A 127 -8.97 12.98 11.55
CA ILE A 127 -8.19 11.74 11.49
C ILE A 127 -6.69 12.07 11.61
N GLN A 128 -6.03 11.45 12.58
CA GLN A 128 -4.58 11.58 12.76
C GLN A 128 -3.82 10.65 11.81
N VAL A 129 -3.42 11.19 10.66
CA VAL A 129 -2.78 10.42 9.58
C VAL A 129 -1.39 9.91 9.94
N THR A 130 -0.58 10.73 10.62
CA THR A 130 0.82 10.42 10.95
C THR A 130 1.00 9.10 11.71
N PRO A 131 0.33 8.85 12.86
CA PRO A 131 0.51 7.59 13.58
C PRO A 131 0.06 6.38 12.76
N ILE A 132 -1.00 6.52 11.95
CA ILE A 132 -1.50 5.45 11.09
C ILE A 132 -0.45 5.08 10.04
N CYS A 133 0.12 6.06 9.35
CA CYS A 133 1.16 5.82 8.36
C CYS A 133 2.40 5.18 8.99
N LEU A 134 2.89 5.69 10.12
CA LEU A 134 4.07 5.14 10.80
C LEU A 134 3.88 3.66 11.18
N HIS A 135 2.68 3.30 11.67
CA HIS A 135 2.36 1.91 11.97
C HIS A 135 2.32 1.04 10.71
N LEU A 136 1.69 1.51 9.63
CA LEU A 136 1.66 0.78 8.36
C LEU A 136 3.05 0.59 7.74
N VAL A 137 3.96 1.56 7.92
CA VAL A 137 5.37 1.44 7.49
C VAL A 137 6.08 0.29 8.19
N GLN A 138 5.79 0.04 9.47
CA GLN A 138 6.41 -1.04 10.24
C GLN A 138 5.95 -2.44 9.80
N ILE A 139 4.74 -2.55 9.21
CA ILE A 139 4.08 -3.83 8.93
C ILE A 139 4.05 -4.17 7.44
N LEU A 140 3.96 -3.16 6.57
CA LEU A 140 3.80 -3.32 5.13
C LEU A 140 5.11 -3.13 4.37
N SER A 141 5.34 -3.97 3.35
CA SER A 141 6.40 -3.76 2.37
C SER A 141 6.14 -2.50 1.52
N LEU A 142 7.19 -1.96 0.89
CA LEU A 142 7.07 -0.82 -0.04
C LEU A 142 5.99 -1.04 -1.10
N GLU A 143 5.97 -2.22 -1.73
CA GLU A 143 4.95 -2.59 -2.73
C GLU A 143 3.53 -2.52 -2.19
N LYS A 144 3.31 -3.03 -0.96
CA LYS A 144 1.98 -2.99 -0.31
C LYS A 144 1.58 -1.58 0.06
N ARG A 145 2.52 -0.72 0.47
CA ARG A 145 2.26 0.71 0.78
C ARG A 145 1.86 1.48 -0.48
N THR A 146 2.59 1.27 -1.57
CA THR A 146 2.30 1.83 -2.91
C THR A 146 0.91 1.40 -3.37
N LYS A 147 0.60 0.10 -3.30
CA LYS A 147 -0.73 -0.42 -3.66
C LYS A 147 -1.83 0.15 -2.77
N LEU A 148 -1.62 0.19 -1.45
CA LEU A 148 -2.59 0.75 -0.51
C LEU A 148 -2.94 2.19 -0.88
N LEU A 149 -1.95 3.05 -1.15
CA LEU A 149 -2.17 4.44 -1.54
C LEU A 149 -2.99 4.53 -2.84
N ALA A 150 -2.64 3.74 -3.85
CA ALA A 150 -3.37 3.68 -5.12
C ALA A 150 -4.84 3.28 -4.87
N ASP A 151 -5.07 2.19 -4.16
CA ASP A 151 -6.39 1.67 -3.84
C ASP A 151 -7.26 2.72 -3.10
N ILE A 152 -6.74 3.32 -2.02
CA ILE A 152 -7.52 4.30 -1.23
C ILE A 152 -7.75 5.62 -1.97
N SER A 153 -6.83 6.03 -2.85
CA SER A 153 -7.00 7.25 -3.65
C SER A 153 -8.08 7.07 -4.72
N GLY A 154 -8.15 5.89 -5.34
CA GLY A 154 -9.19 5.53 -6.32
C GLY A 154 -10.62 5.58 -5.77
N ILE A 155 -10.81 5.45 -4.45
CA ILE A 155 -12.14 5.55 -3.83
C ILE A 155 -12.68 6.98 -3.90
N ALA A 156 -11.81 7.96 -3.77
CA ALA A 156 -12.21 9.37 -3.75
C ALA A 156 -12.72 9.79 -5.13
N VAL A 157 -12.01 9.40 -6.20
CA VAL A 157 -12.26 9.69 -7.63
C VAL A 157 -13.77 9.74 -7.99
N TYR A 158 -14.24 10.96 -8.29
CA TYR A 158 -15.60 11.27 -8.66
C TYR A 158 -15.67 12.56 -9.49
N LYS A 159 -16.62 12.64 -10.43
CA LYS A 159 -16.83 13.68 -11.46
C LYS A 159 -16.53 15.15 -11.09
N ASN A 160 -16.65 15.53 -9.82
CA ASN A 160 -16.54 16.92 -9.36
C ASN A 160 -15.37 17.16 -8.38
N ILE A 161 -14.41 16.24 -8.28
CA ILE A 161 -13.30 16.38 -7.34
C ILE A 161 -12.20 17.26 -7.90
N SER A 162 -11.76 18.22 -7.09
CA SER A 162 -10.60 19.06 -7.42
C SER A 162 -9.33 18.22 -7.48
N PRO A 163 -8.62 18.19 -8.62
CA PRO A 163 -7.39 17.43 -8.74
C PRO A 163 -6.31 17.86 -7.73
N GLN A 164 -6.31 19.14 -7.36
CA GLN A 164 -5.39 19.71 -6.38
C GLN A 164 -5.63 19.15 -4.98
N LYS A 165 -6.90 18.98 -4.56
CA LYS A 165 -7.24 18.42 -3.24
C LYS A 165 -6.79 16.96 -3.10
N LEU A 166 -7.06 16.14 -4.13
CA LEU A 166 -6.64 14.74 -4.14
C LEU A 166 -5.11 14.61 -4.22
N SER A 167 -4.45 15.39 -5.08
CA SER A 167 -2.98 15.44 -5.14
C SER A 167 -2.39 15.80 -3.77
N HIS A 168 -2.92 16.81 -3.08
CA HIS A 168 -2.49 17.19 -1.74
C HIS A 168 -2.67 16.05 -0.71
N ALA A 169 -3.83 15.37 -0.72
CA ALA A 169 -4.09 14.24 0.16
C ALA A 169 -3.12 13.08 -0.11
N MET A 170 -2.88 12.75 -1.38
CA MET A 170 -1.97 11.68 -1.80
C MET A 170 -0.52 11.98 -1.44
N HIS A 171 -0.04 13.22 -1.63
CA HIS A 171 1.29 13.62 -1.16
C HIS A 171 1.41 13.53 0.36
N THR A 172 0.39 13.97 1.09
CA THR A 172 0.37 13.94 2.56
C THR A 172 0.54 12.52 3.09
N ILE A 173 -0.23 11.57 2.57
CA ILE A 173 -0.15 10.16 2.98
C ILE A 173 1.10 9.50 2.41
N GLY A 174 1.36 9.64 1.11
CA GLY A 174 2.44 8.95 0.41
C GLY A 174 3.82 9.25 0.97
N LEU A 175 4.09 10.51 1.32
CA LEU A 175 5.36 10.87 1.97
C LEU A 175 5.51 10.22 3.35
N ARG A 176 4.42 10.13 4.13
CA ARG A 176 4.42 9.46 5.45
C ARG A 176 4.48 7.94 5.35
N LEU A 177 4.07 7.38 4.22
CA LEU A 177 4.28 5.98 3.87
C LEU A 177 5.67 5.72 3.25
N GLU A 178 6.56 6.73 3.25
CA GLU A 178 7.93 6.67 2.69
C GLU A 178 7.96 6.31 1.19
N LEU A 179 6.96 6.76 0.43
CA LEU A 179 6.94 6.64 -1.02
C LEU A 179 7.71 7.81 -1.66
N SER A 180 8.35 7.54 -2.79
CA SER A 180 9.03 8.59 -3.54
C SER A 180 8.02 9.56 -4.16
N THR A 181 8.40 10.84 -4.23
CA THR A 181 7.57 11.88 -4.87
C THR A 181 7.26 11.56 -6.33
N ALA A 182 8.20 10.95 -7.04
CA ALA A 182 8.02 10.49 -8.42
C ALA A 182 6.94 9.40 -8.53
N ALA A 183 6.92 8.42 -7.62
CA ALA A 183 5.90 7.37 -7.62
C ALA A 183 4.50 7.94 -7.32
N ILE A 184 4.41 8.88 -6.37
CA ILE A 184 3.15 9.56 -6.04
C ILE A 184 2.63 10.35 -7.25
N ASN A 185 3.49 11.13 -7.91
CA ASN A 185 3.12 11.90 -9.10
C ASN A 185 2.65 10.99 -10.26
N ALA A 186 3.27 9.82 -10.43
CA ALA A 186 2.83 8.84 -11.42
C ALA A 186 1.42 8.33 -11.13
N MET A 187 1.10 7.95 -9.89
CA MET A 187 -0.25 7.51 -9.50
C MET A 187 -1.30 8.59 -9.69
N ILE A 188 -0.99 9.83 -9.27
CA ILE A 188 -1.88 10.99 -9.47
C ILE A 188 -2.19 11.15 -10.96
N SER A 189 -1.17 11.03 -11.81
CA SER A 189 -1.34 11.11 -13.27
C SER A 189 -2.28 10.04 -13.80
N GLU A 190 -2.13 8.80 -13.34
CA GLU A 190 -2.96 7.66 -13.76
C GLU A 190 -4.42 7.83 -13.35
N VAL A 191 -4.66 8.24 -12.10
CA VAL A 191 -6.01 8.43 -11.55
C VAL A 191 -6.84 9.45 -12.33
N PHE A 192 -6.27 10.60 -12.70
CA PHE A 192 -7.01 11.63 -13.46
C PHE A 192 -7.15 11.31 -14.94
N VAL A 193 -6.31 10.41 -15.45
CA VAL A 193 -6.35 10.00 -16.84
C VAL A 193 -7.44 8.98 -17.10
N GLU A 194 -7.67 8.07 -16.16
CA GLU A 194 -8.71 7.06 -16.25
C GLU A 194 -10.11 7.66 -16.13
N GLU A 195 -10.29 8.71 -15.32
CA GLU A 195 -11.62 9.29 -15.09
C GLU A 195 -12.17 10.10 -16.27
N ASP A 196 -11.30 10.82 -17.00
CA ASP A 196 -11.73 11.67 -18.12
C ASP A 196 -11.66 10.96 -19.49
N GLY A 197 -11.15 9.72 -19.56
CA GLY A 197 -10.87 9.04 -20.83
C GLY A 197 -9.81 9.76 -21.68
N LEU A 198 -9.05 10.68 -21.07
CA LEU A 198 -8.17 11.60 -21.78
C LEU A 198 -6.79 11.02 -22.09
N LYS A 199 -6.49 9.80 -21.60
CA LYS A 199 -5.20 9.12 -21.76
C LYS A 199 -4.69 9.20 -23.19
N ILE A 200 -5.55 8.83 -24.12
CA ILE A 200 -5.26 8.73 -25.54
C ILE A 200 -4.78 10.08 -26.07
N TYR A 201 -5.35 11.19 -25.60
CA TYR A 201 -4.97 12.53 -26.04
C TYR A 201 -3.64 13.00 -25.45
N PHE A 202 -3.37 12.66 -24.18
CA PHE A 202 -2.06 12.95 -23.56
C PHE A 202 -0.94 12.16 -24.24
N ASP A 203 -1.21 10.89 -24.56
CA ASP A 203 -0.30 10.01 -25.30
C ASP A 203 -0.05 10.51 -26.73
N VAL A 204 -1.08 11.02 -27.41
CA VAL A 204 -0.94 11.65 -28.74
C VAL A 204 0.01 12.85 -28.70
N LEU A 205 -0.03 13.65 -27.63
CA LEU A 205 0.89 14.77 -27.43
C LEU A 205 2.25 14.36 -26.84
N GLY A 206 2.38 13.13 -26.33
CA GLY A 206 3.59 12.61 -25.68
C GLY A 206 3.91 13.33 -24.38
N ILE A 207 2.90 13.79 -23.63
CA ILE A 207 3.07 14.58 -22.40
C ILE A 207 2.41 13.91 -21.20
N SER A 208 2.90 14.23 -20.01
CA SER A 208 2.25 13.80 -18.77
C SER A 208 0.92 14.52 -18.54
N PRO A 209 -0.09 13.88 -17.93
CA PRO A 209 -1.36 14.49 -17.52
C PRO A 209 -1.22 15.66 -16.52
N LEU A 210 -0.07 15.72 -15.85
CA LEU A 210 0.31 16.79 -14.92
C LEU A 210 1.06 17.95 -15.58
N SER A 211 1.29 17.88 -16.89
CA SER A 211 1.96 18.97 -17.60
C SER A 211 1.17 20.27 -17.48
N ASN A 212 1.89 21.36 -17.25
CA ASN A 212 1.31 22.69 -17.17
C ASN A 212 0.99 23.21 -18.60
N PHE A 213 0.18 24.26 -18.67
CA PHE A 213 -0.23 24.88 -19.94
C PHE A 213 0.94 25.19 -20.88
N ARG A 214 2.06 25.72 -20.34
CA ARG A 214 3.23 26.09 -21.14
C ARG A 214 3.86 24.85 -21.78
N ASP A 215 4.03 23.77 -21.02
CA ASP A 215 4.63 22.53 -21.49
C ASP A 215 3.72 21.83 -22.51
N THR A 216 2.41 21.79 -22.27
CA THR A 216 1.42 21.24 -23.21
C THR A 216 1.41 22.01 -24.52
N LYS A 217 1.40 23.36 -24.47
CA LYS A 217 1.43 24.21 -25.67
C LYS A 217 2.73 24.03 -26.45
N LYS A 218 3.86 23.88 -25.76
CA LYS A 218 5.17 23.61 -26.40
C LYS A 218 5.17 22.28 -27.14
N ALA A 219 4.68 21.20 -26.52
CA ALA A 219 4.59 19.89 -27.16
C ALA A 219 3.68 19.92 -28.39
N TYR A 220 2.51 20.55 -28.28
CA TYR A 220 1.58 20.76 -29.40
C TYR A 220 2.26 21.48 -30.58
N LEU A 221 2.95 22.60 -30.33
CA LEU A 221 3.63 23.35 -31.40
C LEU A 221 4.73 22.52 -32.09
N THR A 222 5.47 21.71 -31.34
CA THR A 222 6.49 20.81 -31.91
C THR A 222 5.88 19.78 -32.85
N LEU A 223 4.75 19.16 -32.45
CA LEU A 223 4.06 18.16 -33.26
C LEU A 223 3.36 18.78 -34.48
N VAL A 224 2.78 19.97 -34.35
CA VAL A 224 2.18 20.73 -35.45
C VAL A 224 3.21 21.05 -36.52
N LYS A 225 4.42 21.48 -36.12
CA LYS A 225 5.52 21.71 -37.07
C LYS A 225 5.95 20.42 -37.76
N LYS A 226 6.06 19.33 -37.00
CA LYS A 226 6.47 18.01 -37.51
C LYS A 226 5.48 17.42 -38.53
N TYR A 227 4.19 17.68 -38.34
CA TYR A 227 3.12 17.10 -39.16
C TYR A 227 2.40 18.15 -40.02
N HIS A 228 2.98 19.32 -40.24
CA HIS A 228 2.37 20.38 -41.04
C HIS A 228 2.15 19.90 -42.48
N PRO A 229 1.02 20.24 -43.15
CA PRO A 229 0.77 19.85 -44.54
C PRO A 229 1.90 20.25 -45.51
N ASP A 230 2.58 21.38 -45.25
CA ASP A 230 3.72 21.81 -46.06
C ASP A 230 4.91 20.84 -46.01
N MET A 231 5.08 20.11 -44.89
CA MET A 231 6.11 19.08 -44.77
C MET A 231 5.76 17.82 -45.57
N ALA A 232 4.51 17.66 -46.01
CA ALA A 232 4.03 16.45 -46.70
C ALA A 232 4.20 16.51 -48.24
N ILE A 233 4.54 17.67 -48.80
CA ILE A 233 4.55 17.93 -50.26
C ILE A 233 5.51 16.99 -51.02
N HIS A 234 6.63 16.60 -50.40
CA HIS A 234 7.64 15.71 -51.01
C HIS A 234 7.46 14.22 -50.69
N HIS A 235 6.39 13.84 -50.00
CA HIS A 235 6.14 12.47 -49.58
C HIS A 235 5.17 11.72 -50.51
N SER A 236 5.22 10.39 -50.48
CA SER A 236 4.29 9.53 -51.23
C SER A 236 2.83 9.78 -50.79
N PHE A 237 1.85 9.48 -51.66
CA PHE A 237 0.44 9.71 -51.35
C PHE A 237 -0.01 9.04 -50.04
N THR A 238 0.51 7.85 -49.75
CA THR A 238 0.27 7.12 -48.50
C THR A 238 0.82 7.86 -47.28
N ASP A 239 2.02 8.40 -47.39
CA ASP A 239 2.67 9.16 -46.31
C ASP A 239 1.96 10.50 -46.05
N GLN A 240 1.50 11.18 -47.10
CA GLN A 240 0.70 12.40 -46.98
C GLN A 240 -0.57 12.18 -46.15
N LYS A 241 -1.26 11.05 -46.38
CA LYS A 241 -2.46 10.68 -45.62
C LYS A 241 -2.15 10.41 -44.16
N ILE A 242 -1.05 9.70 -43.87
CA ILE A 242 -0.59 9.42 -42.49
C ILE A 242 -0.22 10.72 -41.76
N LEU A 243 0.48 11.65 -42.43
CA LEU A 243 0.85 12.96 -41.91
C LEU A 243 -0.40 13.79 -41.57
N SER A 244 -1.37 13.84 -42.49
CA SER A 244 -2.65 14.53 -42.29
C SER A 244 -3.44 13.95 -41.11
N ASP A 245 -3.49 12.63 -40.98
CA ASP A 245 -4.15 11.96 -39.86
C ASP A 245 -3.48 12.26 -38.52
N LYS A 246 -2.14 12.25 -38.47
CA LYS A 246 -1.38 12.63 -37.27
C LYS A 246 -1.57 14.10 -36.90
N PHE A 247 -1.60 14.99 -37.88
CA PHE A 247 -1.86 16.42 -37.69
C PHE A 247 -3.26 16.67 -37.10
N ARG A 248 -4.28 16.01 -37.67
CA ARG A 248 -5.66 16.07 -37.17
C ARG A 248 -5.75 15.59 -35.73
N LYS A 249 -5.20 14.41 -35.42
CA LYS A 249 -5.20 13.84 -34.06
C LYS A 249 -4.47 14.73 -33.06
N THR A 250 -3.35 15.34 -33.46
CA THR A 250 -2.58 16.29 -32.63
C THR A 250 -3.43 17.51 -32.25
N LYS A 251 -4.14 18.10 -33.23
CA LYS A 251 -5.03 19.24 -32.97
C LYS A 251 -6.20 18.86 -32.07
N GLU A 252 -6.84 17.73 -32.36
CA GLU A 252 -7.96 17.22 -31.57
C GLU A 252 -7.56 16.99 -30.12
N ALA A 253 -6.42 16.34 -29.89
CA ALA A 253 -5.88 16.11 -28.56
C ALA A 253 -5.65 17.41 -27.78
N TYR A 254 -5.02 18.41 -28.41
CA TYR A 254 -4.78 19.71 -27.78
C TYR A 254 -6.09 20.43 -27.40
N VAL A 255 -7.09 20.41 -28.28
CA VAL A 255 -8.40 21.05 -28.02
C VAL A 255 -9.10 20.38 -26.85
N ILE A 256 -9.14 19.05 -26.83
CA ILE A 256 -9.83 18.29 -25.79
C ILE A 256 -9.12 18.49 -24.45
N ILE A 257 -7.79 18.39 -24.40
CA ILE A 257 -7.00 18.62 -23.18
C ILE A 257 -7.19 20.06 -22.67
N SER A 258 -7.13 21.05 -23.57
CA SER A 258 -7.29 22.46 -23.18
C SER A 258 -8.67 22.72 -22.59
N LYS A 259 -9.73 22.15 -23.19
CA LYS A 259 -11.10 22.23 -22.66
C LYS A 259 -11.21 21.57 -21.29
N ALA A 260 -10.68 20.35 -21.13
CA ALA A 260 -10.75 19.61 -19.87
C ALA A 260 -10.00 20.33 -18.73
N LYS A 261 -8.86 20.95 -19.03
CA LYS A 261 -8.06 21.70 -18.05
C LYS A 261 -8.50 23.16 -17.87
N GLY A 262 -9.50 23.63 -18.61
CA GLY A 262 -9.99 25.02 -18.56
C GLY A 262 -9.02 26.06 -19.11
N TRP A 263 -8.13 25.66 -20.02
CA TRP A 263 -7.19 26.57 -20.69
C TRP A 263 -7.87 27.27 -21.88
N LYS A 264 -7.67 28.58 -22.00
CA LYS A 264 -8.16 29.39 -23.13
C LYS A 264 -7.17 29.42 -24.29
#